data_AF-A0A9J8B842-F1
#
_entry.id   AF-A0A9J8B842-F1
#
_cell.length_a   1.000
_cell.length_b   1.000
_cell.length_c   1.000
_cell.angle_alpha   90.00
_cell.angle_beta   90.00
_cell.angle_gamma   90.00
#
_symmetry.space_group_name_H-M   'P 1'
#
loop_
_entity.id
_entity.type
_entity.pdbx_description
1 polymer ?
#
loop_
_entity_poly.entity_id
_entity_poly.type
_entity_poly.pdbx_seq_one_letter_code
_entity_poly.pdbx_strand_id
1 'polypeptide(L)'
;MPPLPLSSFNVSGNFCTEENIPECILYINQELSSLCFPPIFRNSDNIRDLDAVVALNNIYDLLQLHRRAVGMMEELEVEQLKSSSDLHYQHLTNSRLKDQLELSKKENMRLHERERQLETSLKTLQNCLKDAKEEIQRLQGIIASRATQYNHDIKRREREHNRVKERLNQLLIAKKENKQGMEVLNYVRRSDGRRCLWKTGKTESRQEGEMYKTLLNEFDNHQRELMVENIELKKVLQQMKHEMVGVLNSKETCQKEEKQSNNMDQSTLQTNSDDDEPLKGPPEMSCDHAREKLTNSIRQQWRKLKHHVERLDSQASMVQDGDSEEMISKKLHEDETERLKLEIQQCKEFIQTQQQLLQQQLNTSCDEETAAVLNDSYMLEEKERLKEELRVFEEQRKNFEIERRNFTEAAVRLGHETGNLLSSIHRPALTIPIWQTV
;
A
#
# COMPACT_ATOMS: atom_id res chain seq x y z
N MET A 1 28.42 -41.51 -26.08
CA MET A 1 29.54 -42.42 -25.78
C MET A 1 29.33 -42.95 -24.38
N PRO A 2 29.01 -44.23 -24.18
CA PRO A 2 28.98 -44.79 -22.84
C PRO A 2 30.43 -44.88 -22.31
N PRO A 3 30.65 -44.72 -20.99
CA PRO A 3 31.99 -44.82 -20.43
C PRO A 3 32.49 -46.25 -20.65
N LEU A 4 33.65 -46.38 -21.29
CA LEU A 4 34.35 -47.66 -21.35
C LEU A 4 34.60 -48.11 -19.90
N PRO A 5 34.25 -49.36 -19.53
CA PRO A 5 34.55 -49.84 -18.19
C PRO A 5 36.06 -49.87 -18.04
N LEU A 6 36.58 -49.17 -17.02
CA LEU A 6 37.91 -49.42 -16.48
C LEU A 6 37.96 -50.89 -16.07
N SER A 7 38.41 -51.73 -17.00
CA SER A 7 38.70 -53.13 -16.75
C SER A 7 39.79 -53.17 -15.70
N SER A 8 39.38 -53.49 -14.47
CA SER A 8 40.26 -53.91 -13.41
C SER A 8 41.19 -54.99 -13.97
N PHE A 9 42.49 -54.70 -14.07
CA PHE A 9 43.49 -55.67 -14.48
C PHE A 9 43.48 -56.84 -13.49
N ASN A 10 42.75 -57.90 -13.83
CA ASN A 10 42.79 -59.18 -13.13
C ASN A 10 44.10 -59.89 -13.52
N VAL A 11 45.18 -59.58 -12.80
CA VAL A 11 46.50 -60.21 -12.96
C VAL A 11 46.49 -61.58 -12.28
N SER A 12 45.74 -62.55 -12.82
CA SER A 12 45.75 -63.92 -12.29
C SER A 12 45.59 -65.01 -13.35
N GLY A 13 45.97 -64.72 -14.59
CA GLY A 13 46.13 -65.72 -15.65
C GLY A 13 47.38 -65.39 -16.47
N ASN A 14 48.24 -66.37 -16.71
CA ASN A 14 49.35 -66.20 -17.64
C ASN A 14 48.77 -66.02 -19.05
N PHE A 15 49.15 -64.94 -19.74
CA PHE A 15 48.70 -64.67 -21.11
C PHE A 15 49.11 -65.80 -22.08
N CYS A 16 50.28 -66.39 -21.89
CA CYS A 16 50.82 -67.48 -22.70
C CYS A 16 51.06 -68.74 -21.84
N THR A 17 50.61 -69.90 -22.32
CA THR A 17 50.76 -71.25 -21.78
C THR A 17 51.28 -72.17 -22.89
N GLU A 18 51.79 -73.37 -22.56
CA GLU A 18 52.39 -74.26 -23.57
C GLU A 18 51.41 -74.70 -24.68
N GLU A 19 50.10 -74.67 -24.40
CA GLU A 19 49.04 -75.10 -25.32
C GLU A 19 48.58 -73.99 -26.28
N ASN A 20 48.83 -72.71 -25.98
CA ASN A 20 48.30 -71.56 -26.74
C ASN A 20 49.37 -70.69 -27.42
N ILE A 21 50.60 -71.20 -27.52
CA ILE A 21 51.74 -70.51 -28.13
C ILE A 21 51.45 -69.98 -29.54
N PRO A 22 50.92 -70.78 -30.50
CA PRO A 22 50.74 -70.29 -31.87
C PRO A 22 49.67 -69.18 -31.93
N GLU A 23 48.61 -69.28 -31.12
CA GLU A 23 47.59 -68.24 -31.01
C GLU A 23 48.14 -66.94 -30.38
N CYS A 24 48.96 -67.06 -29.33
CA CYS A 24 49.62 -65.91 -28.70
C CYS A 24 50.58 -65.20 -29.66
N ILE A 25 51.33 -65.95 -30.48
CA ILE A 25 52.23 -65.39 -31.50
C ILE A 25 51.45 -64.57 -32.53
N LEU A 26 50.35 -65.13 -33.06
CA LEU A 26 49.48 -64.44 -34.01
C LEU A 26 48.89 -63.16 -33.40
N TYR A 27 48.38 -63.24 -32.17
CA TYR A 27 47.81 -62.09 -31.47
C TYR A 27 48.86 -60.98 -31.25
N ILE A 28 50.05 -61.31 -30.73
CA ILE A 28 51.11 -60.32 -30.51
C ILE A 28 51.52 -59.66 -31.82
N ASN A 29 51.73 -60.43 -32.90
CA ASN A 29 52.08 -59.87 -34.19
C ASN A 29 50.98 -58.96 -34.75
N GLN A 30 49.70 -59.30 -34.54
CA GLN A 30 48.56 -58.48 -34.95
C GLN A 30 48.48 -57.18 -34.14
N GLU A 31 48.64 -57.23 -32.81
CA GLU A 31 48.62 -56.06 -31.93
C GLU A 31 49.82 -55.13 -32.17
N LEU A 32 51.00 -55.70 -32.43
CA LEU A 32 52.16 -54.90 -32.85
C LEU A 32 51.88 -54.21 -34.18
N SER A 33 51.33 -54.94 -35.15
CA SER A 33 50.98 -54.35 -36.45
C SER A 33 49.90 -53.27 -36.34
N SER A 34 48.91 -53.42 -35.45
CA SER A 34 47.87 -52.41 -35.21
C SER A 34 48.46 -51.12 -34.61
N LEU A 35 49.50 -51.26 -33.79
CA LEU A 35 50.30 -50.17 -33.24
C LEU A 35 51.46 -49.72 -34.16
N CYS A 36 51.50 -50.21 -35.40
CA CYS A 36 52.51 -49.89 -36.43
C CYS A 36 53.95 -50.36 -36.11
N PHE A 37 54.10 -51.40 -35.29
CA PHE A 37 55.37 -52.08 -35.02
C PHE A 37 55.57 -53.31 -35.93
N PRO A 38 56.83 -53.65 -36.28
CA PRO A 38 57.14 -54.86 -37.04
C PRO A 38 56.84 -56.15 -36.23
N PRO A 39 56.39 -57.24 -36.89
CA PRO A 39 56.16 -58.51 -36.22
C PRO A 39 57.47 -59.11 -35.68
N ILE A 40 57.42 -59.69 -34.49
CA ILE A 40 58.61 -60.22 -33.80
C ILE A 40 58.88 -61.68 -34.22
N PHE A 41 57.82 -62.42 -34.55
CA PHE A 41 57.90 -63.81 -35.03
C PHE A 41 57.67 -63.86 -36.53
N ARG A 42 58.56 -64.53 -37.27
CA ARG A 42 58.46 -64.66 -38.73
C ARG A 42 57.56 -65.80 -39.19
N ASN A 43 57.45 -66.87 -38.39
CA ASN A 43 56.57 -68.03 -38.65
C ASN A 43 55.69 -68.29 -37.41
N SER A 44 54.46 -68.75 -37.63
CA SER A 44 53.44 -68.99 -36.58
C SER A 44 53.68 -70.22 -35.72
N ASP A 45 54.62 -71.09 -36.11
CA ASP A 45 54.62 -72.48 -35.65
C ASP A 45 55.74 -72.79 -34.64
N ASN A 46 56.67 -71.87 -34.38
CA ASN A 46 57.79 -72.12 -33.45
C ASN A 46 58.37 -70.85 -32.80
N ILE A 47 58.54 -70.88 -31.48
CA ILE A 47 59.19 -69.80 -30.69
C ILE A 47 60.63 -69.56 -31.13
N ARG A 48 61.28 -70.56 -31.76
CA ARG A 48 62.67 -70.48 -32.22
C ARG A 48 62.92 -69.44 -33.32
N ASP A 49 61.89 -68.91 -33.97
CA ASP A 49 61.97 -67.89 -35.03
C ASP A 49 61.81 -66.45 -34.49
N LEU A 50 62.07 -66.24 -33.20
CA LEU A 50 62.05 -64.93 -32.54
C LEU A 50 63.23 -64.05 -33.01
N ASP A 51 62.92 -62.88 -33.58
CA ASP A 51 63.93 -61.86 -33.88
C ASP A 51 64.19 -61.00 -32.63
N ALA A 52 65.21 -61.34 -31.86
CA ALA A 52 65.51 -60.70 -30.58
C ALA A 52 65.79 -59.19 -30.70
N VAL A 53 66.34 -58.73 -31.82
CA VAL A 53 66.63 -57.30 -32.05
C VAL A 53 65.32 -56.54 -32.28
N VAL A 54 64.44 -57.08 -33.12
CA VAL A 54 63.10 -56.52 -33.34
C VAL A 54 62.28 -56.55 -32.05
N ALA A 55 62.38 -57.64 -31.27
CA ALA A 55 61.72 -57.77 -29.97
C ALA A 55 62.13 -56.66 -29.01
N LEU A 56 63.44 -56.46 -28.81
CA LEU A 56 63.97 -55.47 -27.86
C LEU A 56 63.64 -54.03 -28.28
N ASN A 57 63.72 -53.72 -29.58
CA ASN A 57 63.34 -52.41 -30.10
C ASN A 57 61.84 -52.15 -29.94
N ASN A 58 60.99 -53.12 -30.28
CA ASN A 58 59.54 -53.01 -30.07
C ASN A 58 59.20 -52.82 -28.59
N ILE A 59 59.85 -53.56 -27.68
CA ILE A 59 59.67 -53.39 -26.24
C ILE A 59 60.08 -51.97 -25.80
N TYR A 60 61.22 -51.48 -26.26
CA TYR A 60 61.67 -50.12 -25.95
C TYR A 60 60.67 -49.07 -26.45
N ASP A 61 60.22 -49.16 -27.70
CA ASP A 61 59.29 -48.21 -28.28
C ASP A 61 57.91 -48.28 -27.63
N LEU A 62 57.42 -49.47 -27.27
CA LEU A 62 56.19 -49.65 -26.50
C LEU A 62 56.30 -49.02 -25.12
N LEU A 63 57.45 -49.16 -24.43
CA LEU A 63 57.68 -48.49 -23.15
C LEU A 63 57.72 -46.97 -23.29
N GLN A 64 58.31 -46.44 -24.38
CA GLN A 64 58.31 -45.01 -24.66
C GLN A 64 56.93 -44.48 -25.01
N LEU A 65 56.16 -45.24 -25.79
CA LEU A 65 54.78 -44.92 -26.14
C LEU A 65 53.90 -44.93 -24.89
N HIS A 66 54.05 -45.94 -24.02
CA HIS A 66 53.32 -46.00 -22.75
C HIS A 66 53.65 -44.80 -21.85
N ARG A 67 54.94 -44.45 -21.67
CA ARG A 67 55.34 -43.27 -20.88
C ARG A 67 54.74 -41.98 -21.43
N ARG A 68 54.77 -41.79 -22.75
CA ARG A 68 54.14 -40.63 -23.42
C ARG A 68 52.63 -40.62 -23.24
N ALA A 69 51.96 -41.76 -23.41
CA ALA A 69 50.53 -41.88 -23.24
C ALA A 69 50.09 -41.57 -21.79
N VAL A 70 50.82 -42.06 -20.79
CA VAL A 70 50.58 -41.74 -19.37
C VAL A 70 50.77 -40.25 -19.11
N GLY A 71 51.86 -39.63 -19.61
CA GLY A 71 52.06 -38.18 -19.46
C GLY A 71 50.96 -37.34 -20.12
N MET A 72 50.52 -37.71 -21.34
CA MET A 72 49.39 -37.04 -22.00
C MET A 72 48.08 -37.23 -21.23
N MET A 73 47.86 -38.40 -20.65
CA MET A 73 46.67 -38.67 -19.83
C MET A 73 46.65 -37.79 -18.58
N GLU A 74 47.78 -37.65 -17.88
CA GLU A 74 47.92 -36.76 -16.72
C GLU A 74 47.67 -35.29 -17.11
N GLU A 75 48.20 -34.83 -18.26
CA GLU A 75 47.96 -33.47 -18.77
C GLU A 75 46.46 -33.23 -19.07
N LEU A 76 45.79 -34.19 -19.72
CA LEU A 76 44.37 -34.12 -20.03
C LEU A 76 43.50 -34.14 -18.76
N GLU A 77 43.87 -34.91 -17.73
CA GLU A 77 43.18 -34.91 -16.44
C GLU A 77 43.27 -33.54 -15.75
N VAL A 78 44.45 -32.91 -15.78
CA VAL A 78 44.63 -31.55 -15.24
C VAL A 78 43.80 -30.53 -16.01
N GLU A 79 43.80 -30.59 -17.34
CA GLU A 79 43.01 -29.69 -18.18
C GLU A 79 41.50 -29.89 -17.97
N GLN A 80 41.06 -31.14 -17.81
CA GLN A 80 39.68 -31.47 -17.48
C GLN A 80 39.26 -30.87 -16.13
N LEU A 81 40.09 -31.00 -15.09
CA LEU A 81 39.81 -30.42 -13.77
C LEU A 81 39.74 -28.89 -13.84
N LYS A 82 40.67 -28.26 -14.57
CA LYS A 82 40.68 -26.80 -14.77
C LYS A 82 39.42 -26.34 -15.50
N SER A 83 39.07 -26.98 -16.61
CA SER A 83 37.87 -26.66 -17.39
C SER A 83 36.59 -26.85 -16.58
N SER A 84 36.51 -27.91 -15.77
CA SER A 84 35.38 -28.17 -14.86
C SER A 84 35.22 -27.06 -13.82
N SER A 85 36.32 -26.62 -13.20
CA SER A 85 36.33 -25.50 -12.25
C SER A 85 35.89 -24.19 -12.92
N ASP A 86 36.42 -23.88 -14.10
CA ASP A 86 36.05 -22.67 -14.85
C ASP A 86 34.56 -22.68 -15.21
N LEU A 87 34.04 -23.82 -15.68
CA LEU A 87 32.62 -23.99 -15.97
C LEU A 87 31.75 -23.79 -14.72
N HIS A 88 32.16 -24.35 -13.57
CA HIS A 88 31.45 -24.14 -12.31
C HIS A 88 31.41 -22.66 -11.91
N TYR A 89 32.54 -21.95 -12.03
CA TYR A 89 32.61 -20.52 -11.77
C TYR A 89 31.69 -19.72 -12.71
N GLN A 90 31.68 -20.02 -14.01
CA GLN A 90 30.78 -19.39 -14.96
C GLN A 90 29.31 -19.66 -14.66
N HIS A 91 28.96 -20.87 -14.21
CA HIS A 91 27.59 -21.17 -13.77
C HIS A 91 27.18 -20.34 -12.56
N LEU A 92 28.06 -20.20 -11.56
CA LEU A 92 27.78 -19.42 -10.36
C LEU A 92 27.59 -17.93 -10.69
N THR A 93 28.47 -17.36 -11.51
CA THR A 93 28.36 -15.95 -11.93
C THR A 93 27.12 -15.72 -12.78
N ASN A 94 26.79 -16.64 -13.69
CA ASN A 94 25.59 -16.58 -14.51
C ASN A 94 24.32 -16.63 -13.65
N SER A 95 24.26 -17.50 -12.64
CA SER A 95 23.15 -17.58 -11.68
C SER A 95 22.96 -16.25 -10.94
N ARG A 96 24.06 -15.69 -10.40
CA ARG A 96 24.03 -14.41 -9.69
C ARG A 96 23.53 -13.27 -10.59
N LEU A 97 23.99 -13.21 -11.84
CA LEU A 97 23.56 -12.18 -12.79
C LEU A 97 22.08 -12.34 -13.18
N LYS A 98 21.58 -13.58 -13.28
CA LYS A 98 20.14 -13.85 -13.48
C LYS A 98 19.31 -13.33 -12.31
N ASP A 99 19.72 -13.60 -11.07
CA ASP A 99 19.01 -13.12 -9.88
C ASP A 99 18.97 -11.58 -9.84
N GLN A 100 20.09 -10.92 -10.13
CA GLN A 100 20.16 -9.46 -10.22
C GLN A 100 19.26 -8.90 -11.33
N LEU A 101 19.22 -9.56 -12.50
CA LEU A 101 18.33 -9.18 -13.59
C LEU A 101 16.86 -9.32 -13.20
N GLU A 102 16.49 -10.40 -12.51
CA GLU A 102 15.12 -10.59 -12.02
C GLU A 102 14.72 -9.56 -10.98
N LEU A 103 15.61 -9.22 -10.04
CA LEU A 103 15.39 -8.15 -9.07
C LEU A 103 15.21 -6.79 -9.75
N SER A 104 16.07 -6.47 -10.71
CA SER A 104 15.96 -5.23 -11.50
C SER A 104 14.65 -5.17 -12.29
N LYS A 105 14.22 -6.29 -12.90
CA LYS A 105 12.93 -6.37 -13.60
C LYS A 105 11.75 -6.15 -12.66
N LYS A 106 11.76 -6.76 -11.47
CA LYS A 106 10.71 -6.57 -10.45
C LYS A 106 10.63 -5.12 -9.98
N GLU A 107 11.79 -4.49 -9.75
CA GLU A 107 11.85 -3.09 -9.36
C GLU A 107 11.35 -2.16 -10.48
N ASN A 108 11.71 -2.44 -11.74
CA ASN A 108 11.22 -1.68 -12.88
C ASN A 108 9.69 -1.76 -13.01
N MET A 109 9.11 -2.95 -12.86
CA MET A 109 7.63 -3.11 -12.83
C MET A 109 6.99 -2.29 -11.71
N ARG A 110 7.60 -2.25 -10.52
CA ARG A 110 7.11 -1.45 -9.38
C ARG A 110 7.15 0.05 -9.69
N LEU A 111 8.23 0.53 -10.30
CA LEU A 111 8.37 1.93 -10.71
C LEU A 111 7.36 2.30 -11.80
N HIS A 112 7.18 1.43 -12.80
CA HIS A 112 6.22 1.65 -13.88
C HIS A 112 4.77 1.71 -13.37
N GLU A 113 4.40 0.90 -12.38
CA GLU A 113 3.05 0.98 -11.77
C GLU A 113 2.86 2.28 -10.98
N ARG A 114 3.91 2.76 -10.29
CA ARG A 114 3.85 4.07 -9.61
C ARG A 114 3.74 5.23 -10.58
N GLU A 115 4.48 5.17 -11.68
CA GLU A 115 4.38 6.16 -12.76
C GLU A 115 2.94 6.22 -13.29
N ARG A 116 2.33 5.05 -13.57
CA ARG A 116 0.92 4.97 -13.98
C ARG A 116 -0.04 5.58 -12.95
N GLN A 117 0.18 5.36 -11.66
CA GLN A 117 -0.63 5.94 -10.59
C GLN A 117 -0.47 7.47 -10.50
N LEU A 118 0.76 7.97 -10.69
CA LEU A 118 1.02 9.41 -10.73
C LEU A 118 0.40 10.06 -11.97
N GLU A 119 0.50 9.44 -13.15
CA GLU A 119 -0.13 9.93 -14.37
C GLU A 119 -1.66 10.03 -14.25
N THR A 120 -2.28 9.01 -13.65
CA THR A 120 -3.74 9.05 -13.41
C THR A 120 -4.12 10.14 -12.41
N SER A 121 -3.35 10.33 -11.34
CA SER A 121 -3.53 11.42 -10.38
C SER A 121 -3.34 12.81 -11.01
N LEU A 122 -2.34 12.98 -11.88
CA LEU A 122 -2.14 14.22 -12.62
C LEU A 122 -3.33 14.52 -13.52
N LYS A 123 -3.85 13.51 -14.21
CA LYS A 123 -5.02 13.67 -15.09
C LYS A 123 -6.29 14.05 -14.33
N THR A 124 -6.52 13.47 -13.15
CA THR A 124 -7.68 13.84 -12.32
C THR A 124 -7.54 15.27 -11.79
N LEU A 125 -6.36 15.66 -11.29
CA LEU A 125 -6.09 17.04 -10.85
C LEU A 125 -6.24 18.05 -11.99
N GLN A 126 -5.77 17.70 -13.19
CA GLN A 126 -5.92 18.56 -14.37
C GLN A 126 -7.39 18.78 -14.73
N ASN A 127 -8.24 17.75 -14.62
CA ASN A 127 -9.68 17.88 -14.82
C ASN A 127 -10.32 18.76 -13.73
N CYS A 128 -10.00 18.54 -12.45
CA CYS A 128 -10.51 19.38 -11.37
C CYS A 128 -10.12 20.86 -11.56
N LEU A 129 -8.88 21.12 -11.99
CA LEU A 129 -8.42 22.48 -12.29
C LEU A 129 -9.21 23.10 -13.45
N LYS A 130 -9.52 22.30 -14.48
CA LYS A 130 -10.34 22.75 -15.61
C LYS A 130 -11.76 23.11 -15.15
N ASP A 131 -12.40 22.23 -14.38
CA ASP A 131 -13.75 22.43 -13.87
C ASP A 131 -13.82 23.69 -12.97
N ALA A 132 -12.82 23.88 -12.10
CA ALA A 132 -12.73 25.08 -11.27
C ALA A 132 -12.55 26.37 -12.09
N LYS A 133 -11.79 26.33 -13.19
CA LYS A 133 -11.64 27.47 -14.11
C LYS A 133 -12.95 27.81 -14.81
N GLU A 134 -13.68 26.79 -15.28
CA GLU A 134 -14.99 26.97 -15.92
C GLU A 134 -16.01 27.58 -14.94
N GLU A 135 -16.00 27.13 -13.69
CA GLU A 135 -16.87 27.66 -12.63
C GLU A 135 -16.54 29.11 -12.28
N ILE A 136 -15.24 29.46 -12.16
CA ILE A 136 -14.81 30.86 -11.97
C ILE A 136 -15.31 31.72 -13.13
N GLN A 137 -15.16 31.26 -14.37
CA GLN A 137 -15.61 32.01 -15.55
C GLN A 137 -17.14 32.19 -15.54
N ARG A 138 -17.90 31.16 -15.14
CA ARG A 138 -19.35 31.23 -14.97
C ARG A 138 -19.76 32.25 -13.92
N LEU A 139 -19.13 32.23 -12.74
CA LEU A 139 -19.39 33.16 -11.65
C LEU A 139 -19.03 34.60 -12.03
N GLN A 140 -17.90 34.80 -12.72
CA GLN A 140 -17.53 36.12 -13.28
C GLN A 140 -18.62 36.65 -14.22
N GLY A 141 -19.20 35.79 -15.07
CA GLY A 141 -20.34 36.14 -15.92
C GLY A 141 -21.55 36.61 -15.12
N ILE A 142 -21.89 35.91 -14.02
CA ILE A 142 -23.01 36.28 -13.14
C ILE A 142 -22.74 37.59 -12.39
N ILE A 143 -21.51 37.81 -11.92
CA ILE A 143 -21.13 39.06 -11.27
C ILE A 143 -21.26 40.22 -12.24
N ALA A 144 -20.75 40.07 -13.47
CA ALA A 144 -20.88 41.08 -14.51
C ALA A 144 -22.35 41.37 -14.84
N SER A 145 -23.18 40.34 -15.02
CA SER A 145 -24.61 40.54 -15.30
C SER A 145 -25.32 41.23 -14.13
N ARG A 146 -25.05 40.84 -12.88
CA ARG A 146 -25.61 41.51 -11.69
C ARG A 146 -25.17 42.97 -11.60
N ALA A 147 -23.90 43.27 -11.86
CA ALA A 147 -23.40 44.64 -11.88
C ALA A 147 -24.14 45.49 -12.93
N THR A 148 -24.44 44.95 -14.11
CA THR A 148 -25.25 45.67 -15.11
C THR A 148 -26.70 45.90 -14.65
N GLN A 149 -27.31 44.89 -14.00
CA GLN A 149 -28.66 44.99 -13.46
C GLN A 149 -28.77 46.05 -12.36
N TYR A 150 -27.86 46.03 -11.38
CA TYR A 150 -27.83 47.04 -10.31
C TYR A 150 -27.59 48.45 -10.84
N ASN A 151 -26.71 48.61 -11.84
CA ASN A 151 -26.52 49.90 -12.51
C ASN A 151 -27.81 50.41 -13.16
N HIS A 152 -28.58 49.52 -13.80
CA HIS A 152 -29.87 49.88 -14.38
C HIS A 152 -30.88 50.31 -13.30
N ASP A 153 -30.97 49.56 -12.20
CA ASP A 153 -31.91 49.83 -11.10
C ASP A 153 -31.57 51.10 -10.32
N ILE A 154 -30.28 51.37 -10.10
CA ILE A 154 -29.80 52.63 -9.53
C ILE A 154 -30.23 53.80 -10.43
N LYS A 155 -29.95 53.73 -11.74
CA LYS A 155 -30.38 54.77 -12.68
C LYS A 155 -31.90 54.94 -12.72
N ARG A 156 -32.67 53.87 -12.54
CA ARG A 156 -34.13 53.94 -12.44
C ARG A 156 -34.58 54.66 -11.18
N ARG A 157 -34.05 54.28 -10.02
CA ARG A 157 -34.36 54.94 -8.74
C ARG A 157 -33.94 56.41 -8.73
N GLU A 158 -32.79 56.72 -9.31
CA GLU A 158 -32.31 58.11 -9.43
C GLU A 158 -33.28 58.98 -10.25
N ARG A 159 -33.81 58.46 -11.37
CA ARG A 159 -34.85 59.15 -12.15
C ARG A 159 -36.14 59.35 -11.35
N GLU A 160 -36.57 58.38 -10.56
CA GLU A 160 -37.77 58.50 -9.71
C GLU A 160 -37.56 59.49 -8.57
N HIS A 161 -36.40 59.46 -7.91
CA HIS A 161 -35.99 60.43 -6.91
C HIS A 161 -36.00 61.86 -7.48
N ASN A 162 -35.43 62.06 -8.66
CA ASN A 162 -35.42 63.36 -9.32
C ASN A 162 -36.84 63.87 -9.62
N ARG A 163 -37.76 63.00 -10.09
CA ARG A 163 -39.18 63.37 -10.28
C ARG A 163 -39.86 63.79 -8.99
N VAL A 164 -39.63 63.07 -7.88
CA VAL A 164 -40.22 63.41 -6.57
C VAL A 164 -39.64 64.73 -6.06
N LYS A 165 -38.32 64.92 -6.21
CA LYS A 165 -37.63 66.16 -5.85
C LYS A 165 -38.17 67.36 -6.62
N GLU A 166 -38.40 67.22 -7.93
CA GLU A 166 -39.02 68.25 -8.76
C GLU A 166 -40.44 68.59 -8.31
N ARG A 167 -41.29 67.59 -8.04
CA ARG A 167 -42.66 67.82 -7.51
C ARG A 167 -42.64 68.53 -6.16
N LEU A 168 -41.76 68.13 -5.25
CA LEU A 168 -41.61 68.79 -3.96
C LEU A 168 -41.17 70.24 -4.13
N ASN A 169 -40.19 70.52 -5.00
CA ASN A 169 -39.77 71.87 -5.31
C ASN A 169 -40.91 72.71 -5.88
N GLN A 170 -41.71 72.16 -6.80
CA GLN A 170 -42.91 72.84 -7.33
C GLN A 170 -43.91 73.17 -6.21
N LEU A 171 -44.19 72.23 -5.29
CA LEU A 171 -45.08 72.48 -4.15
C LEU A 171 -44.53 73.53 -3.18
N LEU A 172 -43.22 73.53 -2.92
CA LEU A 172 -42.58 74.53 -2.06
C LEU A 172 -42.64 75.94 -2.69
N ILE A 173 -42.46 76.06 -4.00
CA ILE A 173 -42.63 77.33 -4.74
C ILE A 173 -44.10 77.77 -4.67
N ALA A 174 -45.06 76.89 -4.97
CA ALA A 174 -46.49 77.20 -4.90
C ALA A 174 -46.94 77.61 -3.49
N LYS A 175 -46.38 77.01 -2.43
CA LYS A 175 -46.68 77.38 -1.04
C LYS A 175 -46.05 78.73 -0.63
N LYS A 176 -44.94 79.12 -1.26
CA LYS A 176 -44.36 80.47 -1.07
C LYS A 176 -45.24 81.55 -1.69
N GLU A 177 -45.95 81.23 -2.78
CA GLU A 177 -46.95 82.10 -3.41
C GLU A 177 -48.29 82.10 -2.64
N ASN A 178 -48.69 80.98 -2.00
CA ASN A 178 -49.91 80.85 -1.17
C ASN A 178 -49.63 80.88 0.36
N LYS A 179 -49.21 82.04 0.90
CA LYS A 179 -49.07 82.24 2.35
C LYS A 179 -50.40 82.55 3.04
N GLN A 180 -51.21 81.54 3.32
CA GLN A 180 -52.22 81.56 4.40
C GLN A 180 -52.07 80.26 5.21
N GLY A 181 -51.63 80.39 6.46
CA GLY A 181 -51.36 79.27 7.36
C GLY A 181 -52.64 78.69 7.96
N MET A 182 -52.71 77.37 8.09
CA MET A 182 -53.76 76.67 8.84
C MET A 182 -53.12 75.84 9.96
N GLU A 183 -53.42 76.21 11.20
CA GLU A 183 -53.04 75.51 12.42
C GLU A 183 -54.10 74.42 12.71
N VAL A 184 -53.67 73.16 12.82
CA VAL A 184 -54.59 72.03 13.03
C VAL A 184 -54.75 71.76 14.52
N LEU A 185 -55.93 72.06 15.06
CA LEU A 185 -56.21 72.13 16.51
C LEU A 185 -56.87 70.88 17.12
N ASN A 186 -56.95 69.75 16.39
CA ASN A 186 -57.58 68.53 16.91
C ASN A 186 -56.73 67.28 16.65
N TYR A 187 -56.14 66.74 17.72
CA TYR A 187 -55.57 65.40 17.71
C TYR A 187 -56.69 64.36 17.80
N VAL A 188 -56.80 63.47 16.81
CA VAL A 188 -57.72 62.33 16.85
C VAL A 188 -57.26 61.35 17.95
N ARG A 189 -58.02 61.21 19.03
CA ARG A 189 -57.86 60.12 20.01
C ARG A 189 -58.32 58.80 19.37
N ARG A 190 -57.48 57.77 19.40
CA ARG A 190 -57.87 56.39 19.04
C ARG A 190 -58.88 55.84 20.05
N SER A 191 -59.78 54.98 19.57
CA SER A 191 -60.91 54.39 20.32
C SER A 191 -60.51 53.30 21.34
N ASP A 192 -59.23 52.93 21.46
CA ASP A 192 -58.77 51.87 22.37
C ASP A 192 -58.20 52.37 23.71
N GLY A 193 -58.18 53.69 23.95
CA GLY A 193 -57.74 54.28 25.22
C GLY A 193 -56.27 54.05 25.59
N ARG A 194 -55.47 53.38 24.76
CA ARG A 194 -54.05 53.15 25.03
C ARG A 194 -53.20 54.16 24.26
N ARG A 195 -52.41 54.93 25.01
CA ARG A 195 -51.30 55.70 24.44
C ARG A 195 -50.33 54.69 23.82
N CYS A 196 -49.85 54.95 22.60
CA CYS A 196 -48.61 54.31 22.15
C CYS A 196 -47.57 54.60 23.23
N LEU A 197 -47.11 53.55 23.91
CA LEU A 197 -46.01 53.65 24.84
C LEU A 197 -44.80 53.98 23.98
N TRP A 198 -44.40 55.24 23.97
CA TRP A 198 -43.12 55.63 23.38
C TRP A 198 -42.07 54.70 24.00
N LYS A 199 -41.19 54.14 23.16
CA LYS A 199 -40.08 53.32 23.64
C LYS A 199 -39.33 54.13 24.70
N THR A 200 -39.46 53.72 25.96
CA THR A 200 -38.71 54.30 27.07
C THR A 200 -37.61 53.31 27.41
N GLY A 201 -36.41 53.80 27.75
CA GLY A 201 -35.22 52.96 27.95
C GLY A 201 -35.38 51.81 28.94
N LYS A 202 -36.35 51.86 29.87
CA LYS A 202 -36.69 50.75 30.78
C LYS A 202 -37.38 49.57 30.09
N THR A 203 -38.03 49.81 28.95
CA THR A 203 -38.72 48.79 28.13
C THR A 203 -37.74 48.18 27.13
N GLU A 204 -36.84 49.00 26.56
CA GLU A 204 -35.74 48.53 25.72
C GLU A 204 -34.73 47.70 26.53
N SER A 205 -34.33 48.11 27.74
CA SER A 205 -33.39 47.30 28.54
C SER A 205 -33.98 45.95 28.98
N ARG A 206 -35.31 45.86 29.16
CA ARG A 206 -36.00 44.58 29.42
C ARG A 206 -36.06 43.70 28.17
N GLN A 207 -36.36 44.29 27.01
CA GLN A 207 -36.37 43.59 25.73
C GLN A 207 -34.97 43.12 25.31
N GLU A 208 -33.94 43.94 25.53
CA GLU A 208 -32.54 43.57 25.34
C GLU A 208 -32.13 42.45 26.30
N GLY A 209 -32.51 42.53 27.57
CA GLY A 209 -32.25 41.45 28.54
C GLY A 209 -32.92 40.13 28.16
N GLU A 210 -34.17 40.17 27.67
CA GLU A 210 -34.87 38.98 27.14
C GLU A 210 -34.23 38.47 25.84
N MET A 211 -33.75 39.36 24.98
CA MET A 211 -33.02 39.01 23.76
C MET A 211 -31.68 38.33 24.09
N TYR A 212 -30.85 38.91 24.97
CA TYR A 212 -29.60 38.28 25.42
C TYR A 212 -29.84 36.95 26.11
N LYS A 213 -30.91 36.84 26.91
CA LYS A 213 -31.30 35.57 27.53
C LYS A 213 -31.71 34.52 26.49
N THR A 214 -32.40 34.92 25.44
CA THR A 214 -32.79 34.02 24.34
C THR A 214 -31.55 33.57 23.56
N LEU A 215 -30.66 34.51 23.22
CA LEU A 215 -29.41 34.23 22.52
C LEU A 215 -28.51 33.27 23.31
N LEU A 216 -28.33 33.51 24.62
CA LEU A 216 -27.57 32.64 25.51
C LEU A 216 -28.19 31.24 25.61
N ASN A 217 -29.52 31.15 25.68
CA ASN A 217 -30.21 29.87 25.74
C ASN A 217 -30.09 29.10 24.41
N GLU A 218 -30.07 29.79 23.27
CA GLU A 218 -29.79 29.22 21.95
C GLU A 218 -28.34 28.72 21.84
N PHE A 219 -27.36 29.47 22.35
CA PHE A 219 -25.97 29.02 22.43
C PHE A 219 -25.80 27.79 23.33
N ASP A 220 -26.40 27.80 24.52
CA ASP A 220 -26.37 26.65 25.44
C ASP A 220 -27.05 25.41 24.81
N ASN A 221 -28.15 25.60 24.07
CA ASN A 221 -28.80 24.52 23.34
C ASN A 221 -27.92 24.00 22.22
N HIS A 222 -27.31 24.88 21.43
CA HIS A 222 -26.40 24.50 20.36
C HIS A 222 -25.19 23.73 20.88
N GLN A 223 -24.59 24.18 22.00
CA GLN A 223 -23.48 23.49 22.64
C GLN A 223 -23.89 22.10 23.14
N ARG A 224 -25.12 21.95 23.66
CA ARG A 224 -25.64 20.65 24.11
C ARG A 224 -25.91 19.70 22.93
N GLU A 225 -26.48 20.21 21.86
CA GLU A 225 -26.70 19.45 20.61
C GLU A 225 -25.37 18.98 20.01
N LEU A 226 -24.38 19.87 19.93
CA LEU A 226 -23.04 19.56 19.43
C LEU A 226 -22.34 18.51 20.30
N MET A 227 -22.58 18.53 21.62
CA MET A 227 -22.07 17.51 22.54
C MET A 227 -22.74 16.15 22.33
N VAL A 228 -24.05 16.11 22.08
CA VAL A 228 -24.79 14.88 21.74
C VAL A 228 -24.31 14.32 20.40
N GLU A 229 -24.18 15.17 19.39
CA GLU A 229 -23.66 14.78 18.07
C GLU A 229 -22.22 14.25 18.17
N ASN A 230 -21.37 14.87 18.99
CA ASN A 230 -20.01 14.37 19.21
C ASN A 230 -20.01 12.96 19.83
N ILE A 231 -20.94 12.68 20.75
CA ILE A 231 -21.12 11.35 21.35
C ILE A 231 -21.61 10.36 20.30
N GLU A 232 -22.55 10.75 19.43
CA GLU A 232 -23.06 9.91 18.34
C GLU A 232 -21.99 9.63 17.30
N LEU A 233 -21.21 10.63 16.89
CA LEU A 233 -20.07 10.47 15.98
C LEU A 233 -19.03 9.52 16.57
N LYS A 234 -18.72 9.62 17.87
CA LYS A 234 -17.85 8.65 18.55
C LYS A 234 -18.43 7.23 18.53
N LYS A 235 -19.74 7.06 18.72
CA LYS A 235 -20.40 5.75 18.62
C LYS A 235 -20.31 5.18 17.20
N VAL A 236 -20.60 5.99 16.18
CA VAL A 236 -20.51 5.57 14.76
C VAL A 236 -19.06 5.22 14.41
N LEU A 237 -18.08 6.01 14.85
CA LEU A 237 -16.67 5.73 14.62
C LEU A 237 -16.24 4.40 15.28
N GLN A 238 -16.68 4.14 16.51
CA GLN A 238 -16.42 2.87 17.19
C GLN A 238 -17.13 1.69 16.49
N GLN A 239 -18.35 1.90 16.00
CA GLN A 239 -19.09 0.90 15.22
C GLN A 239 -18.39 0.58 13.90
N MET A 240 -17.98 1.60 13.14
CA MET A 240 -17.21 1.42 11.90
C MET A 240 -15.87 0.73 12.16
N LYS A 241 -15.18 1.09 13.24
CA LYS A 241 -13.97 0.38 13.67
C LYS A 241 -14.26 -1.10 13.94
N HIS A 242 -15.33 -1.41 14.66
CA HIS A 242 -15.74 -2.78 14.96
C HIS A 242 -16.09 -3.57 13.70
N GLU A 243 -16.84 -2.97 12.77
CA GLU A 243 -17.20 -3.56 11.48
C GLU A 243 -15.98 -3.75 10.57
N MET A 244 -15.06 -2.78 10.49
CA MET A 244 -13.81 -2.91 9.74
C MET A 244 -12.96 -4.05 10.28
N VAL A 245 -12.82 -4.16 11.61
CA VAL A 245 -12.15 -5.29 12.24
C VAL A 245 -12.88 -6.60 11.94
N GLY A 246 -14.21 -6.62 11.98
CA GLY A 246 -15.01 -7.80 11.59
C GLY A 246 -14.78 -8.23 10.14
N VAL A 247 -14.73 -7.29 9.20
CA VAL A 247 -14.45 -7.57 7.78
C VAL A 247 -13.02 -8.06 7.59
N LEU A 248 -12.04 -7.43 8.25
CA LEU A 248 -10.64 -7.85 8.18
C LEU A 248 -10.44 -9.25 8.78
N ASN A 249 -11.07 -9.55 9.92
CA ASN A 249 -11.01 -10.87 10.56
C ASN A 249 -11.79 -11.95 9.78
N SER A 250 -12.89 -11.60 9.10
CA SER A 250 -13.62 -12.54 8.21
C SER A 250 -12.81 -12.93 6.96
N LYS A 251 -11.87 -12.07 6.55
CA LYS A 251 -10.92 -12.34 5.47
C LYS A 251 -9.83 -13.33 5.90
N GLU A 252 -9.51 -13.41 7.18
CA GLU A 252 -8.60 -14.41 7.74
C GLU A 252 -9.25 -15.80 7.87
N THR A 253 -10.57 -15.89 8.04
CA THR A 253 -11.29 -17.17 8.04
C THR A 253 -11.53 -17.72 6.63
N CYS A 254 -11.78 -16.87 5.63
CA CYS A 254 -11.97 -17.29 4.24
C CYS A 254 -10.68 -17.82 3.57
N GLN A 255 -9.50 -17.35 4.01
CA GLN A 255 -8.20 -17.88 3.53
C GLN A 255 -7.77 -19.21 4.18
N LYS A 256 -8.47 -19.70 5.21
CA LYS A 256 -8.21 -21.00 5.84
C LYS A 256 -9.02 -22.15 5.23
N GLU A 257 -10.11 -21.88 4.51
CA GLU A 257 -10.94 -22.93 3.90
C GLU A 257 -10.50 -23.30 2.46
N GLU A 258 -9.82 -22.42 1.71
CA GLU A 258 -9.31 -22.74 0.36
C GLU A 258 -7.98 -23.52 0.33
N LYS A 259 -7.37 -23.85 1.47
CA LYS A 259 -6.13 -24.67 1.56
C LYS A 259 -6.34 -26.08 2.12
N GLN A 260 -7.59 -26.53 2.30
CA GLN A 260 -7.94 -27.91 2.65
C GLN A 260 -8.94 -28.51 1.65
N SER A 261 -8.65 -28.42 0.35
CA SER A 261 -9.38 -29.19 -0.67
C SER A 261 -8.51 -29.33 -1.92
N ASN A 262 -7.40 -30.04 -1.79
CA ASN A 262 -6.63 -30.61 -2.91
C ASN A 262 -5.55 -31.54 -2.35
N ASN A 263 -5.97 -32.71 -1.87
CA ASN A 263 -5.16 -33.94 -1.77
C ASN A 263 -6.04 -35.07 -1.23
N MET A 264 -6.64 -35.85 -2.12
CA MET A 264 -6.57 -37.33 -2.08
C MET A 264 -7.25 -37.86 -3.33
N ASP A 265 -6.47 -38.51 -4.18
CA ASP A 265 -6.95 -39.22 -5.36
C ASP A 265 -7.04 -40.72 -5.04
N GLN A 266 -8.12 -41.34 -5.55
CA GLN A 266 -8.33 -42.76 -5.88
C GLN A 266 -8.38 -43.87 -4.80
N SER A 267 -9.60 -44.41 -4.61
CA SER A 267 -9.88 -45.82 -4.96
C SER A 267 -11.38 -46.18 -5.02
N THR A 268 -11.84 -46.51 -6.25
CA THR A 268 -12.34 -47.85 -6.63
C THR A 268 -13.77 -48.30 -6.26
N LEU A 269 -14.62 -48.34 -7.31
CA LEU A 269 -15.71 -49.28 -7.70
C LEU A 269 -17.20 -49.02 -7.33
N GLN A 270 -17.99 -48.89 -8.42
CA GLN A 270 -19.27 -49.55 -8.78
C GLN A 270 -20.49 -49.37 -7.82
N THR A 271 -21.75 -49.17 -8.21
CA THR A 271 -22.53 -49.44 -9.44
C THR A 271 -23.95 -48.86 -9.24
N ASN A 272 -24.59 -48.43 -10.33
CA ASN A 272 -26.03 -48.45 -10.64
C ASN A 272 -27.05 -47.54 -9.91
N SER A 273 -27.89 -46.96 -10.78
CA SER A 273 -29.35 -46.77 -10.68
C SER A 273 -29.84 -45.34 -10.50
N ASP A 274 -30.83 -45.05 -11.34
CA ASP A 274 -31.56 -43.81 -11.57
C ASP A 274 -32.42 -43.34 -10.39
N ASP A 275 -32.82 -42.07 -10.55
CA ASP A 275 -33.96 -41.35 -9.98
C ASP A 275 -33.87 -40.68 -8.60
N ASP A 276 -34.42 -39.46 -8.62
CA ASP A 276 -35.01 -38.64 -7.55
C ASP A 276 -34.18 -37.57 -6.80
N GLU A 277 -34.59 -36.33 -7.10
CA GLU A 277 -34.84 -35.20 -6.19
C GLU A 277 -33.66 -34.30 -5.74
N PRO A 278 -33.63 -33.01 -6.13
CA PRO A 278 -32.65 -32.07 -5.60
C PRO A 278 -33.09 -31.61 -4.20
N LEU A 279 -32.45 -32.19 -3.19
CA LEU A 279 -32.59 -31.83 -1.79
C LEU A 279 -32.10 -30.38 -1.56
N LYS A 280 -33.02 -29.49 -1.21
CA LYS A 280 -32.78 -28.09 -0.82
C LYS A 280 -31.78 -27.98 0.34
N GLY A 281 -30.56 -27.55 0.04
CA GLY A 281 -29.67 -26.91 1.01
C GLY A 281 -30.17 -25.50 1.39
N PRO A 282 -29.70 -24.92 2.50
CA PRO A 282 -30.05 -23.56 2.93
C PRO A 282 -29.78 -22.58 1.77
N PRO A 283 -30.55 -21.48 1.60
CA PRO A 283 -30.31 -20.55 0.52
C PRO A 283 -28.96 -19.88 0.77
N GLU A 284 -27.93 -20.46 0.20
CA GLU A 284 -26.63 -19.84 -0.02
C GLU A 284 -26.95 -18.58 -0.81
N MET A 285 -26.90 -17.46 -0.09
CA MET A 285 -27.30 -16.16 -0.61
C MET A 285 -26.47 -15.93 -1.86
N SER A 286 -27.10 -16.08 -3.03
CA SER A 286 -26.44 -15.90 -4.32
C SER A 286 -25.58 -14.65 -4.25
N CYS A 287 -24.35 -14.72 -4.77
CA CYS A 287 -23.45 -13.57 -4.85
C CYS A 287 -24.15 -12.33 -5.42
N ASP A 288 -25.16 -12.52 -6.27
CA ASP A 288 -25.99 -11.44 -6.79
C ASP A 288 -26.81 -10.75 -5.71
N HIS A 289 -27.37 -11.51 -4.76
CA HIS A 289 -28.15 -10.97 -3.64
C HIS A 289 -27.28 -10.26 -2.60
N ALA A 290 -26.04 -10.73 -2.38
CA ALA A 290 -25.06 -10.04 -1.55
C ALA A 290 -24.58 -8.73 -2.21
N ARG A 291 -24.33 -8.77 -3.53
CA ARG A 291 -23.96 -7.59 -4.34
C ARG A 291 -25.08 -6.57 -4.37
N GLU A 292 -26.32 -7.01 -4.47
CA GLU A 292 -27.50 -6.13 -4.47
C GLU A 292 -27.73 -5.49 -3.09
N LYS A 293 -27.57 -6.24 -2.00
CA LYS A 293 -27.60 -5.67 -0.63
C LYS A 293 -26.51 -4.61 -0.42
N LEU A 294 -25.28 -4.87 -0.88
CA LEU A 294 -24.19 -3.90 -0.79
C LEU A 294 -24.51 -2.64 -1.62
N THR A 295 -24.99 -2.82 -2.85
CA THR A 295 -25.35 -1.72 -3.75
C THR A 295 -26.47 -0.87 -3.16
N ASN A 296 -27.49 -1.50 -2.56
CA ASN A 296 -28.59 -0.80 -1.92
C ASN A 296 -28.16 -0.06 -0.64
N SER A 297 -27.23 -0.65 0.13
CA SER A 297 -26.61 0.03 1.28
C SER A 297 -25.85 1.28 0.85
N ILE A 298 -24.99 1.19 -0.17
CA ILE A 298 -24.25 2.34 -0.72
C ILE A 298 -25.20 3.42 -1.23
N ARG A 299 -26.25 3.04 -1.96
CA ARG A 299 -27.28 3.99 -2.44
C ARG A 299 -28.02 4.67 -1.29
N GLN A 300 -28.26 3.96 -0.19
CA GLN A 300 -28.92 4.55 0.99
C GLN A 300 -28.00 5.52 1.72
N GLN A 301 -26.72 5.18 1.89
CA GLN A 301 -25.72 6.08 2.48
C GLN A 301 -25.50 7.32 1.62
N TRP A 302 -25.45 7.16 0.29
CA TRP A 302 -25.35 8.28 -0.64
C TRP A 302 -26.55 9.22 -0.54
N ARG A 303 -27.77 8.70 -0.41
CA ARG A 303 -28.96 9.54 -0.21
C ARG A 303 -28.92 10.33 1.11
N LYS A 304 -28.45 9.70 2.20
CA LYS A 304 -28.28 10.38 3.49
C LYS A 304 -27.23 11.50 3.40
N LEU A 305 -26.09 11.23 2.78
CA LEU A 305 -25.03 12.22 2.58
C LEU A 305 -25.50 13.37 1.70
N LYS A 306 -26.15 13.07 0.57
CA LYS A 306 -26.71 14.08 -0.32
C LYS A 306 -27.69 15.01 0.41
N HIS A 307 -28.59 14.42 1.19
CA HIS A 307 -29.55 15.20 1.98
C HIS A 307 -28.86 16.07 3.04
N HIS A 308 -27.80 15.56 3.67
CA HIS A 308 -27.01 16.33 4.64
C HIS A 308 -26.27 17.50 3.98
N VAL A 309 -25.68 17.29 2.80
CA VAL A 309 -25.03 18.35 2.00
C VAL A 309 -26.04 19.40 1.54
N GLU A 310 -27.22 18.99 1.06
CA GLU A 310 -28.32 19.91 0.71
C GLU A 310 -28.78 20.73 1.93
N ARG A 311 -28.77 20.12 3.13
CA ARG A 311 -29.07 20.82 4.39
C ARG A 311 -27.99 21.83 4.76
N LEU A 312 -26.71 21.47 4.63
CA LEU A 312 -25.58 22.36 4.88
C LEU A 312 -25.57 23.54 3.92
N ASP A 313 -25.88 23.30 2.65
CA ASP A 313 -26.00 24.35 1.62
C ASP A 313 -27.16 25.31 1.94
N SER A 314 -28.31 24.76 2.37
CA SER A 314 -29.45 25.54 2.83
C SER A 314 -29.13 26.35 4.11
N GLN A 315 -28.29 25.83 4.99
CA GLN A 315 -27.87 26.48 6.24
C GLN A 315 -26.82 27.56 5.99
N ALA A 316 -25.89 27.33 5.05
CA ALA A 316 -24.93 28.33 4.59
C ALA A 316 -25.62 29.48 3.84
N SER A 317 -26.70 29.19 3.12
CA SER A 317 -27.55 30.21 2.48
C SER A 317 -28.26 31.12 3.49
N MET A 318 -28.52 30.68 4.73
CA MET A 318 -29.12 31.51 5.78
C MET A 318 -28.13 32.44 6.49
N VAL A 319 -26.82 32.22 6.33
CA VAL A 319 -25.75 33.03 6.96
C VAL A 319 -25.32 34.20 6.07
N GLN A 320 -25.73 34.25 4.80
CA GLN A 320 -25.33 35.32 3.86
C GLN A 320 -26.21 36.58 3.88
N ASP A 321 -27.25 36.66 4.72
CA ASP A 321 -28.13 37.84 4.83
C ASP A 321 -27.92 38.65 6.13
N GLY A 322 -26.76 38.48 6.77
CA GLY A 322 -26.31 39.29 7.91
C GLY A 322 -25.13 40.16 7.51
N ASP A 323 -25.41 41.41 7.16
CA ASP A 323 -24.44 42.50 7.04
C ASP A 323 -23.68 42.66 8.37
N SER A 324 -22.47 42.11 8.43
CA SER A 324 -21.50 42.45 9.45
C SER A 324 -20.11 42.29 8.85
N GLU A 325 -19.55 43.41 8.39
CA GLU A 325 -18.10 43.60 8.27
C GLU A 325 -17.45 43.08 9.55
N GLU A 326 -16.84 41.90 9.45
CA GLU A 326 -16.02 41.34 10.51
C GLU A 326 -14.72 42.15 10.56
N MET A 327 -14.78 43.22 11.34
CA MET A 327 -13.67 44.07 11.73
C MET A 327 -12.69 43.25 12.58
N ILE A 328 -11.87 42.43 11.91
CA ILE A 328 -10.62 41.93 12.48
C ILE A 328 -9.81 43.17 12.82
N SER A 329 -9.61 43.39 14.13
CA SER A 329 -8.96 44.57 14.68
C SER A 329 -7.72 44.94 13.86
N LYS A 330 -7.72 46.14 13.26
CA LYS A 330 -6.63 46.68 12.43
C LYS A 330 -5.26 46.52 13.08
N LYS A 331 -5.22 46.50 14.42
CA LYS A 331 -4.03 46.25 15.24
C LYS A 331 -3.49 44.82 15.13
N LEU A 332 -4.36 43.80 15.09
CA LEU A 332 -3.94 42.41 14.88
C LEU A 332 -3.35 42.22 13.48
N HIS A 333 -3.92 42.88 12.46
CA HIS A 333 -3.34 42.87 11.12
C HIS A 333 -1.97 43.56 11.07
N GLU A 334 -1.80 44.68 11.79
CA GLU A 334 -0.53 45.38 11.86
C GLU A 334 0.55 44.54 12.56
N ASP A 335 0.23 43.96 13.72
CA ASP A 335 1.11 43.05 14.47
C ASP A 335 1.48 41.79 13.66
N GLU A 336 0.52 41.22 12.92
CA GLU A 336 0.73 40.10 12.00
C GLU A 336 1.68 40.47 10.86
N THR A 337 1.51 41.66 10.28
CA THR A 337 2.39 42.13 9.20
C THR A 337 3.80 42.44 9.69
N GLU A 338 3.97 42.92 10.93
CA GLU A 338 5.29 43.10 11.53
C GLU A 338 5.96 41.75 11.82
N ARG A 339 5.21 40.77 12.33
CA ARG A 339 5.73 39.41 12.55
C ARG A 339 6.20 38.76 11.25
N LEU A 340 5.39 38.82 10.20
CA LEU A 340 5.73 38.26 8.89
C LEU A 340 6.95 38.97 8.27
N LYS A 341 7.12 40.28 8.49
CA LYS A 341 8.33 40.99 8.04
C LYS A 341 9.59 40.50 8.76
N LEU A 342 9.50 40.23 10.06
CA LEU A 342 10.62 39.66 10.83
C LEU A 342 10.95 38.24 10.38
N GLU A 343 9.95 37.39 10.14
CA GLU A 343 10.15 36.04 9.62
C GLU A 343 10.78 36.06 8.21
N ILE A 344 10.33 36.96 7.33
CA ILE A 344 10.94 37.15 6.00
C ILE A 344 12.39 37.62 6.13
N GLN A 345 12.69 38.51 7.06
CA GLN A 345 14.05 38.99 7.30
C GLN A 345 14.96 37.86 7.81
N GLN A 346 14.48 37.04 8.74
CA GLN A 346 15.20 35.85 9.22
C GLN A 346 15.41 34.83 8.10
N CYS A 347 14.40 34.59 7.25
CA CYS A 347 14.54 33.70 6.10
C CYS A 347 15.58 34.23 5.11
N LYS A 348 15.66 35.55 4.89
CA LYS A 348 16.68 36.16 4.03
C LYS A 348 18.09 35.98 4.59
N GLU A 349 18.27 36.18 5.89
CA GLU A 349 19.55 35.97 6.57
C GLU A 349 19.96 34.50 6.55
N PHE A 350 19.00 33.59 6.72
CA PHE A 350 19.22 32.16 6.59
C PHE A 350 19.62 31.76 5.17
N ILE A 351 18.96 32.30 4.15
CA ILE A 351 19.33 32.06 2.74
C ILE A 351 20.73 32.63 2.44
N GLN A 352 21.06 33.83 2.95
CA GLN A 352 22.40 34.41 2.77
C GLN A 352 23.49 33.58 3.43
N THR A 353 23.27 33.11 4.66
CA THR A 353 24.21 32.24 5.38
C THR A 353 24.35 30.89 4.70
N GLN A 354 23.26 30.28 4.23
CA GLN A 354 23.32 29.05 3.42
C GLN A 354 24.09 29.26 2.12
N GLN A 355 23.88 30.38 1.42
CA GLN A 355 24.63 30.72 0.22
C GLN A 355 26.12 30.92 0.51
N GLN A 356 26.48 31.59 1.61
CA GLN A 356 27.87 31.71 2.03
C GLN A 356 28.51 30.36 2.37
N LEU A 357 27.77 29.46 3.04
CA LEU A 357 28.25 28.13 3.39
C LEU A 357 28.48 27.26 2.14
N LEU A 358 27.53 27.30 1.19
CA LEU A 358 27.64 26.64 -0.11
C LEU A 358 28.83 27.17 -0.91
N GLN A 359 29.03 28.49 -0.91
CA GLN A 359 30.15 29.10 -1.59
C GLN A 359 31.49 28.78 -0.91
N GLN A 360 31.50 28.64 0.41
CA GLN A 360 32.66 28.19 1.16
C GLN A 360 32.98 26.73 0.85
N GLN A 361 31.98 25.83 0.79
CA GLN A 361 32.17 24.44 0.39
C GLN A 361 32.68 24.27 -1.04
N LEU A 362 32.24 25.14 -1.97
CA LEU A 362 32.72 25.11 -3.35
C LEU A 362 34.16 25.63 -3.49
N ASN A 363 34.58 26.54 -2.61
CA ASN A 363 35.90 27.17 -2.64
C ASN A 363 36.96 26.43 -1.79
N THR A 364 36.53 25.60 -0.83
CA THR A 364 37.43 24.65 -0.18
C THR A 364 37.61 23.46 -1.10
N SER A 365 38.78 23.33 -1.72
CA SER A 365 39.20 22.07 -2.35
C SER A 365 39.28 21.00 -1.26
N CYS A 366 38.16 20.35 -1.00
CA CYS A 366 38.08 19.24 -0.06
C CYS A 366 38.80 18.09 -0.72
N ASP A 367 39.94 17.68 -0.17
CA ASP A 367 40.69 16.51 -0.65
C ASP A 367 39.72 15.33 -0.71
N GLU A 368 39.50 14.83 -1.92
CA GLU A 368 38.52 13.81 -2.30
C GLU A 368 38.66 12.53 -1.44
N GLU A 369 39.86 12.30 -0.91
CA GLU A 369 40.21 11.24 0.04
C GLU A 369 39.54 11.41 1.42
N THR A 370 39.46 12.64 1.94
CA THR A 370 38.83 12.90 3.25
C THR A 370 37.31 12.77 3.17
N ALA A 371 36.72 13.21 2.05
CA ALA A 371 35.31 13.06 1.78
C ALA A 371 34.91 11.58 1.63
N ALA A 372 35.74 10.77 0.97
CA ALA A 372 35.51 9.33 0.84
C ALA A 372 35.54 8.61 2.20
N VAL A 373 36.51 8.93 3.07
CA VAL A 373 36.65 8.32 4.40
C VAL A 373 35.48 8.65 5.32
N LEU A 374 35.01 9.92 5.31
CA LEU A 374 33.85 10.32 6.11
C LEU A 374 32.55 9.67 5.61
N ASN A 375 32.39 9.51 4.30
CA ASN A 375 31.23 8.87 3.72
C ASN A 375 31.21 7.36 4.02
N ASP A 376 32.36 6.69 3.92
CA ASP A 376 32.50 5.28 4.32
C ASP A 376 32.24 5.09 5.82
N SER A 377 32.70 6.01 6.67
CA SER A 377 32.42 5.97 8.12
C SER A 377 30.92 6.11 8.42
N TYR A 378 30.23 7.03 7.75
CA TYR A 378 28.79 7.24 7.93
C TYR A 378 27.98 6.04 7.43
N MET A 379 28.34 5.48 6.27
CA MET A 379 27.69 4.30 5.72
C MET A 379 27.91 3.06 6.59
N LEU A 380 29.04 2.96 7.29
CA LEU A 380 29.31 1.89 8.24
C LEU A 380 28.44 1.99 9.50
N GLU A 381 28.32 3.19 10.07
CA GLU A 381 27.48 3.47 11.25
C GLU A 381 26.01 3.20 10.95
N GLU A 382 25.52 3.67 9.80
CA GLU A 382 24.15 3.43 9.35
C GLU A 382 23.86 1.94 9.17
N LYS A 383 24.82 1.20 8.59
CA LYS A 383 24.72 -0.26 8.42
C LYS A 383 24.71 -1.00 9.75
N GLU A 384 25.45 -0.54 10.74
CA GLU A 384 25.46 -1.12 12.08
C GLU A 384 24.15 -0.83 12.83
N ARG A 385 23.63 0.40 12.72
CA ARG A 385 22.32 0.76 13.27
C ARG A 385 21.19 -0.09 12.69
N LEU A 386 21.15 -0.27 11.37
CA LEU A 386 20.14 -1.09 10.70
C LEU A 386 20.22 -2.58 11.10
N LYS A 387 21.43 -3.10 11.36
CA LYS A 387 21.60 -4.46 11.90
C LYS A 387 21.02 -4.58 13.30
N GLU A 388 21.21 -3.56 14.13
CA GLU A 388 20.66 -3.55 15.49
C GLU A 388 19.13 -3.44 15.47
N GLU A 389 18.56 -2.57 14.62
CA GLU A 389 17.10 -2.50 14.41
C GLU A 389 16.54 -3.85 13.93
N LEU A 390 17.21 -4.53 12.99
CA LEU A 390 16.82 -5.85 12.53
C LEU A 390 16.84 -6.89 13.66
N ARG A 391 17.87 -6.85 14.52
CA ARG A 391 17.97 -7.72 15.70
C ARG A 391 16.78 -7.52 16.64
N VAL A 392 16.42 -6.27 16.91
CA VAL A 392 15.25 -5.91 17.74
C VAL A 392 13.95 -6.41 17.09
N PHE A 393 13.79 -6.25 15.77
CA PHE A 393 12.63 -6.78 15.06
C PHE A 393 12.54 -8.31 15.12
N GLU A 394 13.66 -9.03 15.00
CA GLU A 394 13.68 -10.48 15.15
C GLU A 394 13.32 -10.94 16.55
N GLU A 395 13.75 -10.21 17.57
CA GLU A 395 13.38 -10.47 18.97
C GLU A 395 11.89 -10.22 19.19
N GLN A 396 11.34 -9.11 18.70
CA GLN A 396 9.90 -8.84 18.75
C GLN A 396 9.10 -9.93 18.02
N ARG A 397 9.56 -10.37 16.85
CA ARG A 397 8.93 -11.47 16.10
C ARG A 397 8.90 -12.76 16.92
N LYS A 398 10.01 -13.11 17.58
CA LYS A 398 10.06 -14.28 18.47
C LYS A 398 9.09 -14.14 19.64
N ASN A 399 9.00 -12.95 20.24
CA ASN A 399 8.09 -12.68 21.35
C ASN A 399 6.62 -12.84 20.93
N PHE A 400 6.23 -12.26 19.79
CA PHE A 400 4.88 -12.45 19.24
C PHE A 400 4.59 -13.92 18.93
N GLU A 401 5.60 -14.68 18.50
CA GLU A 401 5.43 -16.10 18.21
C GLU A 401 5.24 -16.93 19.48
N ILE A 402 5.92 -16.56 20.57
CA ILE A 402 5.72 -17.12 21.91
C ILE A 402 4.34 -16.75 22.45
N GLU A 403 3.95 -15.48 22.42
CA GLU A 403 2.63 -15.02 22.83
C GLU A 403 1.53 -15.74 22.04
N ARG A 404 1.68 -15.88 20.72
CA ARG A 404 0.72 -16.61 19.88
C ARG A 404 0.60 -18.08 20.32
N ARG A 405 1.70 -18.76 20.65
CA ARG A 405 1.65 -20.13 21.21
C ARG A 405 0.92 -20.14 22.54
N ASN A 406 1.23 -19.21 23.43
CA ASN A 406 0.59 -19.11 24.75
C ASN A 406 -0.91 -18.85 24.64
N PHE A 407 -1.34 -17.96 23.74
CA PHE A 407 -2.77 -17.71 23.47
C PHE A 407 -3.46 -18.93 22.89
N THR A 408 -2.80 -19.62 21.97
CA THR A 408 -3.34 -20.86 21.38
C THR A 408 -3.52 -21.93 22.46
N GLU A 409 -2.52 -22.10 23.32
CA GLU A 409 -2.57 -23.06 24.42
C GLU A 409 -3.63 -22.67 25.46
N ALA A 410 -3.75 -21.39 25.81
CA ALA A 410 -4.78 -20.90 26.72
C ALA A 410 -6.19 -21.12 26.16
N ALA A 411 -6.40 -20.88 24.86
CA ALA A 411 -7.67 -21.16 24.19
C ALA A 411 -8.01 -22.66 24.20
N VAL A 412 -7.00 -23.51 23.96
CA VAL A 412 -7.15 -24.97 24.05
C VAL A 412 -7.52 -25.39 25.48
N ARG A 413 -6.86 -24.85 26.52
CA ARG A 413 -7.20 -25.15 27.93
C ARG A 413 -8.62 -24.72 28.27
N LEU A 414 -9.03 -23.51 27.88
CA LEU A 414 -10.40 -23.01 28.03
C LEU A 414 -11.42 -23.92 27.33
N GLY A 415 -11.10 -24.44 26.15
CA GLY A 415 -11.93 -25.41 25.44
C GLY A 415 -12.11 -26.72 26.22
N HIS A 416 -11.05 -27.24 26.83
CA HIS A 416 -11.13 -28.43 27.67
C HIS A 416 -11.92 -28.17 28.96
N GLU A 417 -11.74 -27.03 29.61
CA GLU A 417 -12.46 -26.67 30.85
C GLU A 417 -13.95 -26.48 30.59
N THR A 418 -14.33 -25.78 29.51
CA THR A 418 -15.72 -25.63 29.09
C THR A 418 -16.35 -26.94 28.62
N GLY A 419 -15.59 -27.79 27.91
CA GLY A 419 -16.00 -29.15 27.55
C GLY A 419 -16.24 -30.05 28.76
N ASN A 420 -15.35 -29.99 29.76
CA ASN A 420 -15.50 -30.73 31.01
C ASN A 420 -16.71 -30.24 31.82
N LEU A 421 -16.94 -28.92 31.88
CA LEU A 421 -18.14 -28.35 32.50
C LEU A 421 -19.43 -28.77 31.77
N LEU A 422 -19.44 -28.75 30.44
CA LEU A 422 -20.57 -29.21 29.63
C LEU A 422 -20.83 -30.72 29.81
N SER A 423 -19.78 -31.54 29.86
CA SER A 423 -19.91 -32.98 30.14
C SER A 423 -20.39 -33.29 31.56
N SER A 424 -20.09 -32.41 32.52
CA SER A 424 -20.59 -32.51 33.90
C SER A 424 -22.06 -32.12 34.01
N ILE A 425 -22.54 -31.20 33.16
CA ILE A 425 -23.96 -30.78 33.08
C ILE A 425 -24.81 -31.79 32.29
N HIS A 426 -24.21 -32.55 31.36
CA HIS A 426 -24.93 -33.52 30.51
C HIS A 426 -24.78 -34.99 30.92
N ARG A 427 -24.27 -35.32 32.12
CA ARG A 427 -24.44 -36.67 32.68
C ARG A 427 -25.90 -36.83 33.15
N PRO A 428 -26.74 -37.65 32.50
CA PRO A 428 -28.06 -37.94 33.02
C PRO A 428 -27.88 -38.80 34.26
N ALA A 429 -28.35 -38.32 35.40
CA ALA A 429 -28.56 -39.13 36.59
C ALA A 429 -29.64 -40.17 36.28
N LEU A 430 -29.24 -41.32 35.75
CA LEU A 430 -30.06 -42.52 35.68
C LEU A 430 -29.42 -43.60 36.54
N THR A 431 -29.66 -43.49 37.85
CA THR A 431 -30.12 -44.62 38.67
C THR A 431 -30.63 -44.06 39.99
N ILE A 432 -31.96 -43.97 40.11
CA ILE A 432 -32.69 -43.87 41.39
C ILE A 432 -32.95 -45.31 41.90
N PRO A 433 -33.45 -45.52 43.12
CA PRO A 433 -32.73 -46.09 44.25
C PRO A 433 -33.16 -47.54 44.56
N ILE A 434 -32.30 -48.35 45.16
CA ILE A 434 -32.74 -49.59 45.82
C ILE A 434 -32.29 -49.57 47.27
N TRP A 435 -33.28 -49.77 48.12
CA TRP A 435 -33.28 -49.88 49.57
C TRP A 435 -32.35 -50.96 50.13
N GLN A 436 -31.71 -50.71 51.28
CA GLN A 436 -31.60 -51.58 52.48
C GLN A 436 -30.54 -51.00 53.44
N THR A 437 -30.94 -50.42 54.57
CA THR A 437 -31.01 -51.03 55.92
C THR A 437 -29.71 -51.66 56.43
N VAL A 438 -29.03 -50.95 57.36
CA VAL A 438 -28.52 -51.35 58.70
C VAL A 438 -27.43 -50.38 59.13
#